data_AF-A0A9D6CXD4-F1
#
_entry.id   AF-A0A9D6CXD4-F1
#
_cell.length_a   1.000
_cell.length_b   1.000
_cell.length_c   1.000
_cell.angle_alpha   90.00
_cell.angle_beta   90.00
_cell.angle_gamma   90.00
#
_symmetry.space_group_name_H-M   'P 1'
#
loop_
_entity.id
_entity.type
_entity.pdbx_description
1 polymer ?
#
loop_
_entity_poly.entity_id
_entity_poly.type
_entity_poly.pdbx_seq_one_letter_code
_entity_poly.pdbx_strand_id
1 'polypeptide(L)'
;MKDTSSQTDSLDAAFWQPRTCMRAPISEIFHAAHLLDRATSAHLSGHHQIAEQLIHDANIPTIRNWTESLWGSLEENPEQPKFRRFREVPDSPPYLKKSERAQERMPSDTRKEDITQVYGRHCLFCGIPLIHENVRKAMHSAYPIAACWGSSNQTQHAALQCMWLQFDHILPHSRGGDNSIENVVVTCAPCNYGRKEYTLDEVGLIDPRTRPILRTSWDGLERFLQPGISQSR
;
A
#
# COMPACT_ATOMS: atom_id res chain seq x y z
N MET A 1 -27.19 -22.84 -33.38
CA MET A 1 -26.89 -22.59 -31.96
C MET A 1 -25.45 -22.16 -31.89
N LYS A 2 -25.19 -20.88 -31.61
CA LYS A 2 -23.81 -20.37 -31.51
C LYS A 2 -23.24 -20.85 -30.18
N ASP A 3 -22.05 -21.40 -30.29
CA ASP A 3 -21.23 -22.02 -29.25
C ASP A 3 -20.90 -21.01 -28.14
N THR A 4 -21.76 -20.92 -27.12
CA THR A 4 -21.60 -20.02 -25.98
C THR A 4 -20.76 -20.61 -24.85
N SER A 5 -20.41 -21.89 -24.91
CA SER A 5 -19.61 -22.59 -23.88
C SER A 5 -18.12 -22.22 -23.96
N SER A 6 -17.55 -22.12 -25.17
CA SER A 6 -16.12 -21.82 -25.34
C SER A 6 -15.73 -20.40 -24.94
N GLN A 7 -16.65 -19.43 -25.01
CA GLN A 7 -16.38 -18.05 -24.60
C GLN A 7 -16.40 -17.86 -23.08
N THR A 8 -17.32 -18.50 -22.35
CA THR A 8 -17.35 -18.48 -20.88
C THR A 8 -16.11 -19.13 -20.28
N ASP A 9 -15.69 -20.29 -20.82
CA ASP A 9 -14.50 -21.00 -20.35
C ASP A 9 -13.21 -20.18 -20.57
N SER A 10 -13.14 -19.43 -21.68
CA SER A 10 -12.00 -18.54 -21.98
C SER A 10 -11.96 -17.29 -21.10
N LEU A 11 -13.12 -16.72 -20.72
CA LEU A 11 -13.23 -15.55 -19.85
C LEU A 11 -12.86 -15.90 -18.41
N ASP A 12 -13.24 -17.10 -17.95
CA ASP A 12 -12.84 -17.62 -16.65
C ASP A 12 -11.33 -17.90 -16.60
N ALA A 13 -10.75 -18.46 -17.67
CA ALA A 13 -9.32 -18.67 -17.75
C ALA A 13 -8.51 -17.35 -17.73
N ALA A 14 -9.00 -16.30 -18.38
CA ALA A 14 -8.38 -14.97 -18.37
C ALA A 14 -8.46 -14.29 -16.99
N PHE A 15 -9.55 -14.50 -16.26
CA PHE A 15 -9.73 -13.97 -14.91
C PHE A 15 -8.72 -14.54 -13.90
N TRP A 16 -8.31 -15.80 -14.06
CA TRP A 16 -7.38 -16.44 -13.13
C TRP A 16 -5.90 -16.28 -13.48
N GLN A 17 -5.58 -15.64 -14.62
CA GLN A 17 -4.20 -15.40 -15.04
C GLN A 17 -3.39 -14.64 -13.97
N PRO A 18 -2.08 -14.97 -13.83
CA PRO A 18 -1.17 -14.21 -12.98
C PRO A 18 -1.13 -12.73 -13.37
N ARG A 19 -1.01 -11.87 -12.37
CA ARG A 19 -1.00 -10.41 -12.52
C ARG A 19 -0.03 -9.76 -11.54
N THR A 20 0.36 -8.53 -11.81
CA THR A 20 1.36 -7.81 -10.99
C THR A 20 0.77 -7.17 -9.74
N CYS A 21 -0.54 -6.89 -9.71
CA CYS A 21 -1.23 -6.27 -8.59
C CYS A 21 -2.69 -6.70 -8.48
N MET A 22 -3.29 -6.54 -7.29
CA MET A 22 -4.71 -6.87 -7.05
C MET A 22 -5.66 -5.89 -7.76
N ARG A 23 -5.26 -4.62 -7.84
CA ARG A 23 -5.98 -3.58 -8.57
C ARG A 23 -4.96 -2.60 -9.11
N ALA A 24 -5.09 -2.25 -10.39
CA ALA A 24 -4.26 -1.22 -11.00
C ALA A 24 -4.49 0.12 -10.28
N PRO A 25 -3.43 0.92 -10.06
CA PRO A 25 -3.58 2.23 -9.44
C PRO A 25 -4.35 3.18 -10.35
N ILE A 26 -5.11 4.10 -9.74
CA ILE A 26 -5.82 5.17 -10.43
C ILE A 26 -4.96 6.44 -10.47
N SER A 27 -5.20 7.32 -11.45
CA SER A 27 -4.44 8.56 -11.65
C SER A 27 -4.47 9.50 -10.44
N GLU A 28 -5.56 9.49 -9.69
CA GLU A 28 -5.82 10.33 -8.53
C GLU A 28 -4.83 10.07 -7.41
N ILE A 29 -4.33 8.83 -7.28
CA ILE A 29 -3.29 8.50 -6.28
C ILE A 29 -2.01 9.27 -6.59
N PHE A 30 -1.59 9.30 -7.86
CA PHE A 30 -0.40 10.04 -8.28
C PHE A 30 -0.61 11.55 -8.22
N HIS A 31 -1.83 12.01 -8.51
CA HIS A 31 -2.18 13.42 -8.33
C HIS A 31 -2.09 13.85 -6.85
N ALA A 32 -2.66 13.06 -5.93
CA ALA A 32 -2.55 13.32 -4.49
C ALA A 32 -1.10 13.26 -4.00
N ALA A 33 -0.28 12.33 -4.51
CA ALA A 33 1.15 12.30 -4.21
C ALA A 33 1.85 13.60 -4.63
N HIS A 34 1.54 14.13 -5.82
CA HIS A 34 2.07 15.42 -6.29
C HIS A 34 1.62 16.60 -5.41
N LEU A 35 0.35 16.62 -4.98
CA LEU A 35 -0.16 17.64 -4.07
C LEU A 35 0.56 17.60 -2.72
N LEU A 36 0.75 16.41 -2.14
CA LEU A 36 1.46 16.24 -0.86
C LEU A 36 2.94 16.59 -0.96
N ASP A 37 3.59 16.35 -2.09
CA ASP A 37 4.96 16.81 -2.35
C ASP A 37 5.05 18.34 -2.37
N ARG A 38 4.13 19.00 -3.09
CA ARG A 38 4.05 20.47 -3.08
C ARG A 38 3.71 21.00 -1.69
N ALA A 39 2.84 20.33 -0.94
CA ALA A 39 2.51 20.70 0.43
C ALA A 39 3.74 20.64 1.33
N THR A 40 4.55 19.59 1.18
CA THR A 40 5.80 19.43 1.92
C THR A 40 6.78 20.56 1.60
N SER A 41 6.91 20.96 0.33
CA SER A 41 7.73 22.11 -0.06
C SER A 41 7.21 23.44 0.50
N ALA A 42 5.89 23.63 0.51
CA ALA A 42 5.27 24.82 1.09
C ALA A 42 5.49 24.89 2.60
N HIS A 43 5.34 23.76 3.31
CA HIS A 43 5.61 23.65 4.75
C HIS A 43 7.06 24.03 5.08
N LEU A 44 8.04 23.44 4.39
CA LEU A 44 9.46 23.74 4.59
C LEU A 44 9.84 25.19 4.26
N SER A 45 9.06 25.85 3.40
CA SER A 45 9.24 27.26 3.06
C SER A 45 8.48 28.22 3.99
N GLY A 46 7.80 27.71 5.03
CA GLY A 46 6.99 28.52 5.94
C GLY A 46 5.63 28.98 5.38
N HIS A 47 5.23 28.50 4.20
CA HIS A 47 3.95 28.80 3.56
C HIS A 47 2.84 27.87 4.08
N HIS A 48 2.54 27.97 5.37
CA HIS A 48 1.69 27.02 6.08
C HIS A 48 0.25 26.92 5.53
N GLN A 49 -0.36 28.05 5.12
CA GLN A 49 -1.71 28.05 4.55
C GLN A 49 -1.76 27.33 3.19
N ILE A 50 -0.71 27.48 2.38
CA ILE A 50 -0.60 26.77 1.09
C ILE A 50 -0.41 25.27 1.35
N ALA A 51 0.43 24.91 2.32
CA ALA A 51 0.62 23.51 2.70
C ALA A 51 -0.68 22.86 3.18
N GLU A 52 -1.43 23.54 4.06
CA GLU A 52 -2.70 23.06 4.57
C GLU A 52 -3.73 22.82 3.46
N GLN A 53 -3.89 23.78 2.54
CA GLN A 53 -4.81 23.64 1.40
C GLN A 53 -4.41 22.47 0.50
N LEU A 54 -3.12 22.32 0.18
CA LEU A 54 -2.64 21.23 -0.66
C LEU A 54 -2.82 19.84 -0.01
N ILE A 55 -2.64 19.74 1.31
CA ILE A 55 -2.94 18.51 2.06
C ILE A 55 -4.44 18.23 1.97
N HIS A 56 -5.29 19.23 2.24
CA HIS A 56 -6.73 19.08 2.15
C HIS A 56 -7.17 18.60 0.75
N ASP A 57 -6.63 19.20 -0.31
CA ASP A 57 -6.96 18.85 -1.70
C ASP A 57 -6.47 17.43 -2.08
N ALA A 58 -5.44 16.93 -1.41
CA ALA A 58 -4.98 15.55 -1.58
C ALA A 58 -5.94 14.52 -0.95
N ASN A 59 -6.92 14.92 -0.14
CA ASN A 59 -7.88 14.03 0.49
C ASN A 59 -9.02 13.62 -0.45
N ILE A 60 -8.67 12.88 -1.52
CA ILE A 60 -9.57 12.61 -2.64
C ILE A 60 -10.49 11.39 -2.37
N PRO A 61 -11.84 11.53 -2.43
CA PRO A 61 -12.78 10.42 -2.19
C PRO A 61 -12.62 9.22 -3.12
N THR A 62 -12.22 9.43 -4.38
CA THR A 62 -11.98 8.30 -5.31
C THR A 62 -10.84 7.39 -4.84
N ILE A 63 -9.83 7.95 -4.15
CA ILE A 63 -8.74 7.17 -3.55
C ILE A 63 -9.26 6.31 -2.40
N ARG A 64 -10.19 6.86 -1.59
CA ARG A 64 -10.90 6.11 -0.54
C ARG A 64 -11.63 4.91 -1.15
N ASN A 65 -12.44 5.13 -2.19
CA ASN A 65 -13.18 4.05 -2.85
C ASN A 65 -12.24 2.99 -3.46
N TRP A 66 -11.11 3.41 -4.04
CA TRP A 66 -10.09 2.47 -4.53
C TRP A 66 -9.52 1.61 -3.40
N THR A 67 -9.19 2.25 -2.28
CA THR A 67 -8.63 1.60 -1.08
C THR A 67 -9.63 0.61 -0.46
N GLU A 68 -10.87 1.03 -0.22
CA GLU A 68 -11.92 0.19 0.38
C GLU A 68 -12.27 -1.02 -0.49
N SER A 69 -12.18 -0.90 -1.82
CA SER A 69 -12.43 -2.04 -2.70
C SER A 69 -11.50 -3.23 -2.49
N LEU A 70 -10.34 -3.03 -1.84
CA LEU A 70 -9.34 -4.07 -1.60
C LEU A 70 -9.42 -4.67 -0.18
N TRP A 71 -9.68 -3.85 0.84
CA TRP A 71 -9.63 -4.28 2.25
C TRP A 71 -10.92 -4.06 3.04
N GLY A 72 -11.90 -3.39 2.46
CA GLY A 72 -13.12 -2.93 3.12
C GLY A 72 -14.12 -4.06 3.28
N SER A 73 -15.28 -3.74 3.84
CA SER A 73 -16.36 -4.72 3.97
C SER A 73 -16.87 -5.17 2.59
N LEU A 74 -17.26 -6.44 2.47
CA LEU A 74 -17.87 -6.95 1.24
C LEU A 74 -19.26 -6.33 0.99
N GLU A 75 -19.98 -5.98 2.07
CA GLU A 75 -21.29 -5.33 2.01
C GLU A 75 -21.20 -3.98 1.29
N GLU A 76 -20.22 -3.15 1.63
CA GLU A 76 -20.01 -1.84 0.99
C GLU A 76 -19.25 -1.96 -0.34
N ASN A 77 -18.57 -3.09 -0.59
CA ASN A 77 -17.71 -3.30 -1.76
C ASN A 77 -18.00 -4.65 -2.44
N PRO A 78 -19.18 -4.86 -3.04
CA PRO A 78 -19.58 -6.15 -3.61
C PRO A 78 -18.68 -6.62 -4.77
N GLU A 79 -17.95 -5.70 -5.41
CA GLU A 79 -17.01 -5.97 -6.50
C GLU A 79 -15.62 -6.42 -6.01
N GLN A 80 -15.37 -6.39 -4.69
CA GLN A 80 -14.09 -6.77 -4.08
C GLN A 80 -13.55 -8.14 -4.56
N PRO A 81 -14.36 -9.20 -4.72
CA PRO A 81 -13.89 -10.50 -5.21
C PRO A 81 -13.21 -10.43 -6.59
N LYS A 82 -13.60 -9.47 -7.45
CA LYS A 82 -12.98 -9.25 -8.77
C LYS A 82 -11.52 -8.79 -8.67
N PHE A 83 -11.18 -8.11 -7.57
CA PHE A 83 -9.84 -7.60 -7.29
C PHE A 83 -9.01 -8.54 -6.45
N ARG A 84 -9.58 -9.24 -5.45
CA ARG A 84 -8.80 -10.11 -4.55
C ARG A 84 -8.54 -11.49 -5.13
N ARG A 85 -9.49 -12.02 -5.91
CA ARG A 85 -9.36 -13.28 -6.66
C ARG A 85 -8.83 -14.43 -5.80
N PHE A 86 -9.43 -14.59 -4.64
CA PHE A 86 -9.08 -15.68 -3.73
C PHE A 86 -9.46 -17.02 -4.34
N ARG A 87 -8.53 -17.95 -4.31
CA ARG A 87 -8.69 -19.29 -4.85
C ARG A 87 -7.92 -20.30 -4.02
N GLU A 88 -8.39 -21.54 -4.06
CA GLU A 88 -7.63 -22.66 -3.56
C GLU A 88 -6.51 -23.00 -4.54
N VAL A 89 -5.32 -23.26 -3.99
CA VAL A 89 -4.17 -23.70 -4.76
C VAL A 89 -3.69 -25.03 -4.15
N PRO A 90 -3.68 -26.13 -4.91
CA PRO A 90 -3.16 -27.41 -4.45
C PRO A 90 -1.75 -27.27 -3.89
N ASP A 91 -1.45 -28.01 -2.82
CA ASP A 91 -0.12 -28.03 -2.18
C ASP A 91 0.37 -26.67 -1.65
N SER A 92 -0.56 -25.74 -1.41
CA SER A 92 -0.22 -24.48 -0.72
C SER A 92 0.39 -24.75 0.66
N PRO A 93 1.43 -23.98 1.07
CA PRO A 93 2.03 -24.10 2.38
C PRO A 93 0.97 -24.10 3.51
N PRO A 94 1.02 -25.05 4.45
CA PRO A 94 -0.01 -25.20 5.47
C PRO A 94 0.03 -24.07 6.49
N TYR A 95 -1.08 -23.86 7.18
CA TYR A 95 -1.10 -23.00 8.36
C TYR A 95 -0.37 -23.69 9.53
N LEU A 96 0.61 -22.99 10.11
CA LEU A 96 1.38 -23.49 11.24
C LEU A 96 0.75 -23.08 12.58
N LYS A 97 0.97 -23.87 13.64
CA LYS A 97 0.61 -23.44 15.00
C LYS A 97 1.51 -22.29 15.43
N LYS A 98 1.04 -21.44 16.36
CA LYS A 98 1.81 -20.28 16.83
C LYS A 98 3.22 -20.64 17.34
N SER A 99 3.37 -21.81 17.98
CA SER A 99 4.66 -22.32 18.49
C SER A 99 5.65 -22.74 17.40
N GLU A 100 5.18 -22.95 16.17
CA GLU A 100 5.99 -23.40 15.03
C GLU A 100 6.35 -22.24 14.09
N ARG A 101 5.82 -21.04 14.36
CA ARG A 101 6.11 -19.82 13.58
C ARG A 101 7.33 -19.11 14.14
N ALA A 102 7.98 -18.28 13.32
CA ALA A 102 8.98 -17.34 13.82
C ALA A 102 8.41 -16.53 15.00
N GLN A 103 9.17 -16.39 16.08
CA GLN A 103 8.70 -15.78 17.33
C GLN A 103 8.20 -14.34 17.11
N GLU A 104 9.02 -13.54 16.42
CA GLU A 104 8.66 -12.17 16.06
C GLU A 104 7.82 -12.16 14.79
N ARG A 105 6.61 -11.59 14.88
CA ARG A 105 5.71 -11.51 13.72
C ARG A 105 6.21 -10.51 12.68
N MET A 106 6.76 -9.38 13.10
CA MET A 106 7.18 -8.29 12.21
C MET A 106 8.68 -8.04 12.33
N PRO A 107 9.36 -7.54 11.28
CA PRO A 107 10.74 -7.14 11.37
C PRO A 107 10.96 -6.01 12.38
N SER A 108 12.18 -5.92 12.93
CA SER A 108 12.61 -4.78 13.72
C SER A 108 12.67 -3.50 12.88
N ASP A 109 12.72 -2.33 13.53
CA ASP A 109 12.77 -1.05 12.83
C ASP A 109 14.05 -0.90 11.98
N THR A 110 15.20 -1.34 12.48
CA THR A 110 16.44 -1.40 11.67
C THR A 110 16.25 -2.27 10.42
N ARG A 111 15.57 -3.42 10.54
CA ARG A 111 15.31 -4.28 9.38
C ARG A 111 14.31 -3.64 8.41
N LYS A 112 13.31 -2.93 8.90
CA LYS A 112 12.37 -2.15 8.07
C LYS A 112 13.09 -1.06 7.28
N GLU A 113 14.07 -0.39 7.89
CA GLU A 113 14.94 0.59 7.22
C GLU A 113 15.77 -0.07 6.11
N ASP A 114 16.44 -1.20 6.40
CA ASP A 114 17.21 -1.96 5.39
C ASP A 114 16.33 -2.35 4.18
N ILE A 115 15.14 -2.89 4.45
CA ILE A 115 14.16 -3.27 3.43
C ILE A 115 13.74 -2.05 2.59
N THR A 116 13.49 -0.91 3.24
CA THR A 116 13.10 0.33 2.56
C THR A 116 14.24 0.89 1.71
N GLN A 117 15.50 0.78 2.15
CA GLN A 117 16.65 1.18 1.34
C GLN A 117 16.79 0.31 0.09
N VAL A 118 16.62 -1.00 0.23
CA VAL A 118 16.68 -1.95 -0.90
C VAL A 118 15.56 -1.67 -1.90
N TYR A 119 14.31 -1.61 -1.46
CA TYR A 119 13.16 -1.52 -2.38
C TYR A 119 12.72 -0.10 -2.73
N GLY A 120 13.16 0.91 -1.99
CA GLY A 120 12.69 2.28 -2.15
C GLY A 120 11.27 2.49 -1.61
N ARG A 121 10.58 3.50 -2.16
CA ARG A 121 9.31 4.04 -1.60
C ARG A 121 8.16 3.95 -2.60
N HIS A 122 8.10 2.86 -3.34
CA HIS A 122 6.94 2.50 -4.17
C HIS A 122 6.46 1.11 -3.79
N CYS A 123 5.15 0.91 -3.78
CA CYS A 123 4.56 -0.39 -3.51
C CYS A 123 5.10 -1.42 -4.49
N LEU A 124 5.69 -2.51 -3.99
CA LEU A 124 6.26 -3.53 -4.87
C LEU A 124 5.21 -4.24 -5.72
N PHE A 125 3.94 -4.24 -5.31
CA PHE A 125 2.83 -4.78 -6.12
C PHE A 125 2.31 -3.77 -7.14
N CYS A 126 1.65 -2.69 -6.69
CA CYS A 126 0.93 -1.77 -7.57
C CYS A 126 1.72 -0.53 -8.02
N GLY A 127 2.91 -0.29 -7.47
CA GLY A 127 3.78 0.81 -7.88
C GLY A 127 3.40 2.20 -7.36
N ILE A 128 2.37 2.34 -6.51
CA ILE A 128 2.02 3.66 -5.96
C ILE A 128 3.11 4.18 -5.00
N PRO A 129 3.29 5.51 -4.88
CA PRO A 129 4.22 6.09 -3.90
C PRO A 129 3.85 5.69 -2.47
N LEU A 130 4.85 5.55 -1.61
CA LEU A 130 4.68 5.17 -0.21
C LEU A 130 5.14 6.28 0.73
N ILE A 131 4.43 6.43 1.84
CA ILE A 131 4.66 7.42 2.90
C ILE A 131 4.77 6.68 4.23
N HIS A 132 5.88 6.89 4.94
CA HIS A 132 6.11 6.28 6.25
C HIS A 132 5.16 6.86 7.30
N GLU A 133 4.78 6.07 8.31
CA GLU A 133 3.82 6.53 9.33
C GLU A 133 4.30 7.75 10.13
N ASN A 134 5.62 7.92 10.28
CA ASN A 134 6.19 9.06 10.99
C ASN A 134 5.93 10.37 10.24
N VAL A 135 6.01 10.35 8.90
CA VAL A 135 5.68 11.51 8.06
C VAL A 135 4.20 11.86 8.22
N ARG A 136 3.31 10.87 8.13
CA ARG A 136 1.88 11.06 8.39
C ARG A 136 1.61 11.64 9.78
N LYS A 137 2.24 11.11 10.83
CA LYS A 137 2.10 11.60 12.21
C LYS A 137 2.55 13.06 12.32
N ALA A 138 3.67 13.41 11.70
CA ALA A 138 4.17 14.78 11.66
C ALA A 138 3.21 15.71 10.91
N MET A 139 2.71 15.31 9.74
CA MET A 139 1.71 16.06 8.98
C MET A 139 0.42 16.26 9.79
N HIS A 140 -0.10 15.21 10.43
CA HIS A 140 -1.28 15.30 11.30
C HIS A 140 -1.04 16.24 12.49
N SER A 141 0.15 16.19 13.10
CA SER A 141 0.49 17.10 14.20
C SER A 141 0.54 18.57 13.76
N ALA A 142 1.04 18.84 12.54
CA ALA A 142 1.14 20.20 12.01
C ALA A 142 -0.19 20.72 11.43
N TYR A 143 -0.99 19.82 10.85
CA TYR A 143 -2.22 20.13 10.10
C TYR A 143 -3.35 19.15 10.48
N PRO A 144 -3.84 19.16 11.74
CA PRO A 144 -4.73 18.10 12.25
C PRO A 144 -6.06 17.98 11.51
N ILE A 145 -6.55 19.08 10.93
CA ILE A 145 -7.80 19.10 10.15
C ILE A 145 -7.53 18.61 8.72
N ALA A 146 -6.56 19.21 8.02
CA ALA A 146 -6.27 18.84 6.65
C ALA A 146 -5.71 17.41 6.54
N ALA A 147 -4.73 17.03 7.38
CA ALA A 147 -4.17 15.68 7.49
C ALA A 147 -4.95 14.84 8.53
N CYS A 148 -6.28 14.82 8.44
CA CYS A 148 -7.13 14.14 9.43
C CYS A 148 -6.76 12.65 9.63
N TRP A 149 -6.79 12.19 10.89
CA TRP A 149 -6.50 10.80 11.21
C TRP A 149 -7.28 10.28 12.43
N GLY A 150 -8.56 9.96 12.19
CA GLY A 150 -9.42 9.36 13.22
C GLY A 150 -9.25 7.85 13.42
N SER A 151 -10.12 7.28 14.25
CA SER A 151 -10.09 5.86 14.64
C SER A 151 -10.70 4.90 13.61
N SER A 152 -11.44 5.41 12.62
CA SER A 152 -12.06 4.62 11.55
C SER A 152 -11.47 4.96 10.19
N ASN A 153 -11.58 4.04 9.23
CA ASN A 153 -11.12 4.29 7.85
C ASN A 153 -11.70 5.59 7.27
N GLN A 154 -13.01 5.83 7.47
CA GLN A 154 -13.70 6.99 6.92
C GLN A 154 -13.28 8.33 7.53
N THR A 155 -12.67 8.31 8.72
CA THR A 155 -12.20 9.51 9.42
C THR A 155 -10.70 9.76 9.22
N GLN A 156 -10.05 8.96 8.37
CA GLN A 156 -8.64 9.11 8.01
C GLN A 156 -8.51 9.68 6.59
N HIS A 157 -7.50 10.54 6.41
CA HIS A 157 -7.15 11.11 5.13
C HIS A 157 -6.89 10.03 4.08
N ALA A 158 -7.65 10.05 2.99
CA ALA A 158 -7.70 9.00 1.97
C ALA A 158 -6.33 8.71 1.35
N ALA A 159 -5.61 9.75 0.89
CA ALA A 159 -4.31 9.56 0.26
C ALA A 159 -3.21 9.10 1.24
N LEU A 160 -3.10 9.71 2.43
CA LEU A 160 -2.14 9.28 3.45
C LEU A 160 -2.37 7.83 3.88
N GLN A 161 -3.62 7.38 3.94
CA GLN A 161 -3.93 6.01 4.28
C GLN A 161 -3.67 5.04 3.11
N CYS A 162 -4.02 5.43 1.89
CA CYS A 162 -3.77 4.65 0.68
C CYS A 162 -2.26 4.43 0.46
N MET A 163 -1.46 5.49 0.61
CA MET A 163 0.00 5.46 0.42
C MET A 163 0.76 5.04 1.68
N TRP A 164 0.08 4.59 2.74
CA TRP A 164 0.76 4.19 3.97
C TRP A 164 1.69 3.01 3.70
N LEU A 165 3.00 3.23 3.91
CA LEU A 165 4.03 2.22 3.79
C LEU A 165 3.79 1.09 4.81
N GLN A 166 3.73 -0.13 4.31
CA GLN A 166 3.61 -1.37 5.06
C GLN A 166 4.76 -2.31 4.70
N PHE A 167 4.98 -3.30 5.56
CA PHE A 167 5.91 -4.39 5.34
C PHE A 167 5.11 -5.68 5.26
N ASP A 168 5.22 -6.39 4.15
CA ASP A 168 4.39 -7.56 3.85
C ASP A 168 5.26 -8.79 3.58
N HIS A 169 4.85 -9.94 4.11
CA HIS A 169 5.59 -11.19 4.01
C HIS A 169 5.20 -11.98 2.76
N ILE A 170 6.12 -12.18 1.81
CA ILE A 170 5.86 -12.94 0.58
C ILE A 170 5.26 -14.32 0.89
N LEU A 171 5.93 -15.11 1.71
CA LEU A 171 5.31 -16.23 2.42
C LEU A 171 4.70 -15.69 3.73
N PRO A 172 3.37 -15.78 3.93
CA PRO A 172 2.74 -15.26 5.15
C PRO A 172 3.33 -15.88 6.43
N HIS A 173 3.46 -15.07 7.50
CA HIS A 173 3.94 -15.53 8.81
C HIS A 173 3.14 -16.72 9.37
N SER A 174 1.83 -16.74 9.12
CA SER A 174 0.93 -17.85 9.52
C SER A 174 1.24 -19.17 8.82
N ARG A 175 2.02 -19.14 7.74
CA ARG A 175 2.45 -20.27 6.90
C ARG A 175 3.97 -20.49 6.94
N GLY A 176 4.65 -19.94 7.94
CA GLY A 176 6.09 -20.16 8.17
C GLY A 176 7.01 -19.09 7.59
N GLY A 177 6.46 -17.99 7.07
CA GLY A 177 7.27 -16.84 6.67
C GLY A 177 8.02 -16.19 7.84
N ASP A 178 9.30 -15.89 7.63
CA ASP A 178 10.16 -15.20 8.59
C ASP A 178 10.34 -13.71 8.22
N ASN A 179 11.16 -12.99 9.00
CA ASN A 179 11.46 -11.57 8.78
C ASN A 179 12.75 -11.35 7.96
N SER A 180 13.17 -12.34 7.17
CA SER A 180 14.32 -12.22 6.27
C SER A 180 14.05 -11.17 5.18
N ILE A 181 15.12 -10.60 4.61
CA ILE A 181 14.98 -9.58 3.56
C ILE A 181 14.44 -10.20 2.26
N GLU A 182 14.67 -11.50 2.10
CA GLU A 182 14.10 -12.32 1.06
C GLU A 182 12.58 -12.41 1.24
N ASN A 183 12.08 -12.59 2.47
CA ASN A 183 10.66 -12.83 2.68
C ASN A 183 9.82 -11.56 2.89
N VAL A 184 10.40 -10.37 3.11
CA VAL A 184 9.63 -9.15 3.40
C VAL A 184 9.86 -8.06 2.37
N VAL A 185 8.78 -7.44 1.90
CA VAL A 185 8.79 -6.36 0.90
C VAL A 185 8.02 -5.12 1.38
N VAL A 186 8.31 -3.96 0.78
CA VAL A 186 7.49 -2.74 1.00
C VAL A 186 6.22 -2.76 0.16
N THR A 187 5.10 -2.40 0.78
CA THR A 187 3.79 -2.36 0.13
C THR A 187 3.01 -1.14 0.56
N CYS A 188 1.94 -0.82 -0.17
CA CYS A 188 0.93 0.10 0.33
C CYS A 188 -0.08 -0.65 1.21
N ALA A 189 -0.71 0.05 2.15
CA ALA A 189 -1.73 -0.53 3.02
C ALA A 189 -2.82 -1.32 2.27
N PRO A 190 -3.42 -0.81 1.18
CA PRO A 190 -4.46 -1.57 0.46
C PRO A 190 -3.96 -2.91 -0.12
N CYS A 191 -2.69 -2.97 -0.57
CA CYS A 191 -2.11 -4.23 -1.05
C CYS A 191 -1.83 -5.21 0.09
N ASN A 192 -1.23 -4.73 1.18
CA ASN A 192 -0.91 -5.53 2.37
C ASN A 192 -2.18 -6.18 2.97
N TYR A 193 -3.13 -5.35 3.36
CA TYR A 193 -4.32 -5.79 4.06
C TYR A 193 -5.37 -6.43 3.14
N GLY A 194 -5.38 -6.08 1.85
CA GLY A 194 -6.23 -6.76 0.87
C GLY A 194 -5.80 -8.21 0.65
N ARG A 195 -4.48 -8.48 0.63
CA ARG A 195 -3.92 -9.83 0.45
C ARG A 195 -4.09 -10.70 1.68
N LYS A 196 -4.06 -10.12 2.89
CA LYS A 196 -4.19 -10.84 4.17
C LYS A 196 -3.11 -11.91 4.32
N GLU A 197 -3.50 -13.13 4.69
CA GLU A 197 -2.64 -14.27 4.99
C GLU A 197 -2.53 -15.28 3.84
N TYR A 198 -2.91 -14.84 2.64
CA TYR A 198 -2.87 -15.66 1.43
C TYR A 198 -1.52 -15.53 0.75
N THR A 199 -1.04 -16.66 0.23
CA THR A 199 0.14 -16.72 -0.64
C THR A 199 -0.10 -15.96 -1.94
N LEU A 200 0.97 -15.67 -2.67
CA LEU A 200 0.87 -15.00 -3.96
C LEU A 200 0.02 -15.80 -4.96
N ASP A 201 0.18 -17.12 -5.00
CA ASP A 201 -0.58 -17.98 -5.92
C ASP A 201 -2.07 -18.00 -5.61
N GLU A 202 -2.45 -18.02 -4.33
CA GLU A 202 -3.85 -18.00 -3.87
C GLU A 202 -4.58 -16.69 -4.22
N VAL A 203 -3.85 -15.62 -4.57
CA VAL A 203 -4.41 -14.34 -5.03
C VAL A 203 -4.02 -13.99 -6.48
N GLY A 204 -3.29 -14.90 -7.13
CA GLY A 204 -2.77 -14.77 -8.49
C GLY A 204 -1.79 -13.65 -8.72
N LEU A 205 -0.96 -13.32 -7.73
CA LEU A 205 0.07 -12.32 -7.88
C LEU A 205 1.38 -12.94 -8.35
N ILE A 206 2.01 -12.31 -9.32
CA ILE A 206 3.40 -12.59 -9.68
C ILE A 206 4.29 -12.06 -8.54
N ASP A 207 5.29 -12.84 -8.15
CA ASP A 207 6.29 -12.41 -7.17
C ASP A 207 6.89 -11.06 -7.55
N PRO A 208 6.64 -9.99 -6.76
CA PRO A 208 7.06 -8.65 -7.12
C PRO A 208 8.58 -8.50 -7.14
N ARG A 209 9.33 -9.40 -6.47
CA ARG A 209 10.80 -9.39 -6.42
C ARG A 209 11.44 -9.80 -7.75
N THR A 210 10.66 -10.44 -8.64
CA THR A 210 11.13 -10.85 -9.97
C THR A 210 11.16 -9.70 -10.98
N ARG A 211 10.68 -8.51 -10.60
CA ARG A 211 10.60 -7.33 -11.46
C ARG A 211 11.62 -6.26 -11.05
N PRO A 212 12.04 -5.39 -11.98
CA PRO A 212 12.89 -4.26 -11.64
C PRO A 212 12.25 -3.36 -10.57
N ILE A 213 13.05 -2.98 -9.59
CA ILE A 213 12.63 -2.04 -8.54
C ILE A 213 12.47 -0.64 -9.16
N LEU A 214 11.32 -0.02 -8.93
CA LEU A 214 11.05 1.34 -9.42
C LEU A 214 11.89 2.36 -8.64
N ARG A 215 12.82 3.02 -9.33
CA ARG A 215 13.65 4.10 -8.79
C ARG A 215 13.17 5.44 -9.33
N THR A 216 12.77 6.35 -8.45
CA THR A 216 12.37 7.73 -8.78
C THR A 216 12.93 8.70 -7.74
N SER A 217 12.69 9.99 -7.91
CA SER A 217 13.03 11.03 -6.92
C SER A 217 12.09 11.09 -5.72
N TRP A 218 11.08 10.22 -5.63
CA TRP A 218 10.14 10.20 -4.50
C TRP A 218 10.85 9.75 -3.22
N ASP A 219 10.96 10.67 -2.25
CA ASP A 219 11.63 10.47 -0.97
C ASP A 219 10.67 10.06 0.16
N GLY A 220 9.41 9.75 -0.15
CA GLY A 220 8.38 9.45 0.85
C GLY A 220 7.93 10.65 1.67
N LEU A 221 8.29 11.86 1.22
CA LEU A 221 8.07 13.12 1.93
C LEU A 221 8.82 13.16 3.27
N GLU A 222 9.88 12.36 3.43
CA GLU A 222 10.65 12.28 4.68
C GLU A 222 11.34 13.59 5.05
N ARG A 223 11.59 14.46 4.07
CA ARG A 223 12.02 15.84 4.30
C ARG A 223 11.05 16.65 5.18
N PHE A 224 9.77 16.27 5.27
CA PHE A 224 8.82 16.87 6.21
C PHE A 224 9.23 16.68 7.67
N LEU A 225 10.03 15.66 7.98
CA LEU A 225 10.52 15.38 9.35
C LEU A 225 11.70 16.27 9.75
N GLN A 226 12.30 16.99 8.80
CA GLN A 226 13.45 17.83 9.11
C GLN A 226 12.98 19.09 9.84
N PRO A 227 13.66 19.53 10.91
CA PRO A 227 13.36 20.80 11.53
C PRO A 227 13.51 21.91 10.49
N GLY A 228 12.48 22.75 10.35
CA GLY A 228 12.47 23.83 9.36
C GLY A 228 13.75 24.64 9.46
N ILE A 229 14.50 24.72 8.36
CA ILE A 229 15.66 25.59 8.26
C ILE A 229 15.09 27.00 8.45
N SER A 230 15.26 27.57 9.64
CA SER A 230 14.94 28.97 9.88
C SER A 230 15.75 29.76 8.85
N GLN A 231 15.07 30.35 7.88
CA GLN A 231 15.70 31.33 7.01
C GLN A 231 16.14 32.47 7.94
N SER A 232 17.45 32.57 8.13
CA SER A 232 18.08 33.74 8.72
C SER A 232 17.59 34.97 7.95
N ARG A 233 17.09 35.93 8.73
CA ARG A 233 16.52 37.22 8.32
C ARG A 233 17.31 37.94 7.24
#